data_AF-A0A432MMN1-F1
#
_entry.id   AF-A0A432MMN1-F1
#
_cell.length_a   1.000
_cell.length_b   1.000
_cell.length_c   1.000
_cell.angle_alpha   90.00
_cell.angle_beta   90.00
_cell.angle_gamma   90.00
#
_symmetry.space_group_name_H-M   'P 1'
#
loop_
_entity.id
_entity.type
_entity.pdbx_description
1 polymer ?
#
loop_
_entity_poly.entity_id
_entity_poly.type
_entity_poly.pdbx_seq_one_letter_code
_entity_poly.pdbx_strand_id
1 'polypeptide(L)'
;MGLNLIRLLGRLTFWKGNVAGWLGGGLLGSGFLGFLLVEVGPTTGTAVVHVVEPDVTVAVGGVTFEIEGRRFAPLVVELSMGAHRLVMTRGGVVLDDEPFEIDGGDSVVLSAWDQTRPPGDGQGAGARDRPEPDRGEPGLKGHPDR
;
A
#
# COMPACT_ATOMS: atom_id res chain seq x y z
N MET A 1 -26.68 62.71 -52.28
CA MET A 1 -27.71 61.91 -51.59
C MET A 1 -27.53 60.47 -52.05
N GLY A 2 -27.05 59.49 -51.31
CA GLY A 2 -26.77 59.35 -49.89
C GLY A 2 -26.97 57.86 -49.55
N LEU A 3 -25.94 57.23 -48.95
CA LEU A 3 -26.01 56.11 -47.97
C LEU A 3 -26.86 54.86 -48.37
N ASN A 4 -26.40 53.61 -48.36
CA ASN A 4 -25.39 52.93 -47.56
C ASN A 4 -25.16 51.53 -48.16
N LEU A 5 -24.02 51.30 -48.79
CA LEU A 5 -23.56 49.99 -49.27
C LEU A 5 -22.80 49.20 -48.17
N ILE A 6 -23.09 49.44 -46.88
CA ILE A 6 -22.22 49.04 -45.75
C ILE A 6 -22.93 48.05 -44.80
N ARG A 7 -23.55 46.97 -45.32
CA ARG A 7 -24.12 45.93 -44.46
C ARG A 7 -23.90 44.48 -44.91
N LEU A 8 -22.91 44.20 -45.74
CA LEU A 8 -22.61 42.80 -46.14
C LEU A 8 -21.20 42.29 -45.85
N LEU A 9 -20.32 43.10 -45.25
CA LEU A 9 -18.92 42.72 -44.99
C LEU A 9 -18.56 42.59 -43.49
N GLY A 10 -19.54 42.49 -42.61
CA GLY A 10 -19.33 42.42 -41.15
C GLY A 10 -19.38 41.01 -40.54
N ARG A 11 -19.46 39.93 -41.35
CA ARG A 11 -19.69 38.56 -40.85
C ARG A 11 -18.60 37.54 -41.15
N LEU A 12 -17.49 37.93 -41.78
CA LEU A 12 -16.44 36.99 -42.22
C LEU A 12 -15.07 37.16 -41.54
N THR A 13 -14.98 37.98 -40.50
CA THR A 13 -13.75 38.20 -39.72
C THR A 13 -13.91 37.85 -38.23
N PHE A 14 -14.93 37.07 -37.87
CA PHE A 14 -15.11 36.60 -36.49
C PHE A 14 -14.41 35.27 -36.19
N TRP A 15 -13.91 34.55 -37.21
CA TRP A 15 -13.37 33.19 -37.04
C TRP A 15 -11.85 33.07 -37.28
N LYS A 16 -11.10 34.16 -37.15
CA LYS A 16 -9.63 34.13 -37.20
C LYS A 16 -9.04 34.96 -36.06
N GLY A 17 -8.85 34.31 -34.92
CA GLY A 17 -8.23 34.85 -33.71
C GLY A 17 -8.95 34.26 -32.50
N ASN A 18 -8.56 33.11 -31.96
CA ASN A 18 -7.32 32.97 -31.19
C ASN A 18 -6.91 31.49 -31.05
N VAL A 19 -6.62 30.77 -32.13
CA VAL A 19 -6.15 29.36 -32.02
C VAL A 19 -4.92 29.25 -31.10
N ALA A 20 -4.04 30.25 -31.11
CA ALA A 20 -2.91 30.36 -30.18
C ALA A 20 -3.33 30.46 -28.70
N GLY A 21 -4.42 31.19 -28.41
CA GLY A 21 -4.98 31.30 -27.06
C GLY A 21 -5.63 30.00 -26.58
N TRP A 22 -6.30 29.28 -27.47
CA TRP A 22 -6.87 27.96 -27.17
C TRP A 22 -5.80 26.91 -26.86
N LEU A 23 -4.68 26.92 -27.59
CA LEU A 23 -3.56 26.01 -27.33
C LEU A 23 -2.81 26.37 -26.04
N GLY A 24 -2.57 27.65 -25.77
CA GLY A 24 -1.94 28.11 -24.53
C GLY A 24 -2.78 27.82 -23.29
N GLY A 25 -4.08 28.10 -23.35
CA GLY A 25 -5.02 27.80 -22.25
C GLY A 25 -5.19 26.29 -22.03
N GLY A 26 -5.21 25.50 -23.10
CA GLY A 26 -5.26 24.04 -23.02
C GLY A 26 -4.05 23.46 -22.31
N LEU A 27 -2.84 23.89 -22.66
CA LEU A 27 -1.60 23.40 -22.04
C LEU A 27 -1.51 23.75 -20.55
N LEU A 28 -1.88 24.98 -20.16
CA LEU A 28 -1.90 25.41 -18.76
C LEU A 28 -2.98 24.65 -17.95
N GLY A 29 -4.18 24.51 -18.51
CA GLY A 29 -5.25 23.75 -17.88
C GLY A 29 -4.89 22.27 -17.70
N SER A 30 -4.33 21.63 -18.73
CA SER A 30 -3.86 20.25 -18.65
C SER A 30 -2.70 20.10 -17.66
N GLY A 31 -1.76 21.04 -17.63
CA GLY A 31 -0.64 21.03 -16.68
C GLY A 31 -1.12 21.13 -15.23
N PHE A 32 -2.07 22.02 -14.96
CA PHE A 32 -2.65 22.17 -13.62
C PHE A 32 -3.47 20.94 -13.19
N LEU A 33 -4.27 20.37 -14.10
CA LEU A 33 -5.02 19.15 -13.81
C LEU A 33 -4.08 17.95 -13.56
N GLY A 34 -3.01 17.84 -14.34
CA GLY A 34 -1.96 16.84 -14.12
C GLY A 34 -1.27 17.01 -12.78
N PHE A 35 -0.96 18.25 -12.39
CA PHE A 35 -0.40 18.58 -11.08
C PHE A 35 -1.33 18.16 -9.94
N LEU A 36 -2.64 18.46 -10.04
CA LEU A 36 -3.62 18.06 -9.02
C LEU A 36 -3.75 16.53 -8.91
N LEU A 37 -3.69 15.81 -10.02
CA LEU A 37 -3.73 14.34 -9.99
C LEU A 37 -2.51 13.73 -9.28
N VAL A 38 -1.35 14.37 -9.38
CA VAL A 38 -0.13 13.94 -8.67
C VAL A 38 -0.22 14.27 -7.18
N GLU A 39 -0.73 15.45 -6.84
CA GLU A 39 -0.80 15.93 -5.45
C GLU A 39 -1.81 15.15 -4.60
N VAL A 40 -2.92 14.67 -5.20
CA VAL A 40 -3.97 13.93 -4.47
C VAL A 40 -3.49 12.54 -4.03
N GLY A 41 -2.43 12.00 -4.65
CA GLY A 41 -1.87 10.70 -4.30
C GLY A 41 -2.85 9.53 -4.49
N PRO A 42 -2.40 8.28 -4.28
CA PRO A 42 -3.30 7.13 -4.28
C PRO A 42 -4.28 7.23 -3.11
N THR A 43 -5.54 6.81 -3.30
CA THR A 43 -6.55 6.82 -2.21
C THR A 43 -6.64 5.50 -1.46
N THR A 44 -5.89 4.50 -1.90
CA THR A 44 -5.88 3.14 -1.37
C THR A 44 -4.46 2.69 -1.05
N GLY A 45 -4.35 1.79 -0.07
CA GLY A 45 -3.12 1.08 0.27
C GLY A 45 -3.37 -0.43 0.35
N THR A 46 -2.31 -1.20 0.53
CA THR A 46 -2.36 -2.67 0.59
C THR A 46 -2.05 -3.19 2.00
N ALA A 47 -2.94 -3.98 2.59
CA ALA A 47 -2.66 -4.76 3.79
C ALA A 47 -2.33 -6.21 3.40
N VAL A 48 -1.17 -6.70 3.86
CA VAL A 48 -0.74 -8.09 3.71
C VAL A 48 -0.77 -8.75 5.07
N VAL A 49 -1.66 -9.73 5.26
CA VAL A 49 -1.92 -10.34 6.56
C VAL A 49 -1.45 -11.77 6.54
N HIS A 50 -0.48 -12.08 7.41
CA HIS A 50 -0.01 -13.43 7.66
C HIS A 50 -0.82 -14.05 8.79
N VAL A 51 -1.63 -15.05 8.47
CA VAL A 51 -2.44 -15.75 9.47
C VAL A 51 -1.72 -17.03 9.87
N VAL A 52 -1.44 -17.17 11.16
CA VAL A 52 -0.67 -18.31 11.71
C VAL A 52 -1.59 -19.41 12.26
N GLU A 53 -2.82 -19.03 12.62
CA GLU A 53 -3.79 -19.91 13.25
C GLU A 53 -4.72 -20.58 12.22
N PRO A 54 -4.99 -21.90 12.32
CA PRO A 54 -5.97 -22.57 11.49
C PRO A 54 -7.38 -22.40 12.04
N ASP A 55 -8.37 -22.58 11.17
CA ASP A 55 -9.81 -22.62 11.51
C ASP A 55 -10.25 -21.33 12.23
N VAL A 56 -9.87 -20.20 11.64
CA VAL A 56 -10.13 -18.86 12.16
C VAL A 56 -10.86 -18.00 11.13
N THR A 57 -11.56 -16.98 11.64
CA THR A 57 -12.17 -15.93 10.84
C THR A 57 -11.39 -14.64 11.05
N VAL A 58 -10.87 -14.06 9.97
CA VAL A 58 -10.06 -12.83 9.98
C VAL A 58 -10.85 -11.71 9.31
N ALA A 59 -11.07 -10.62 10.03
CA ALA A 59 -11.72 -9.42 9.53
C ALA A 59 -10.70 -8.28 9.42
N VAL A 60 -10.60 -7.67 8.23
CA VAL A 60 -9.69 -6.57 7.92
C VAL A 60 -10.41 -5.56 7.05
N GLY A 61 -10.47 -4.31 7.52
CA GLY A 61 -11.09 -3.21 6.78
C GLY A 61 -12.56 -3.48 6.38
N GLY A 62 -13.29 -4.21 7.23
CA GLY A 62 -14.69 -4.59 6.98
C GLY A 62 -14.88 -5.80 6.07
N VAL A 63 -13.80 -6.39 5.54
CA VAL A 63 -13.84 -7.64 4.76
C VAL A 63 -13.49 -8.81 5.66
N THR A 64 -14.25 -9.90 5.56
CA THR A 64 -14.07 -11.10 6.38
C THR A 64 -13.60 -12.28 5.54
N PHE A 65 -12.60 -13.00 6.03
CA PHE A 65 -12.01 -14.19 5.42
C PHE A 65 -12.10 -15.37 6.38
N GLU A 66 -12.54 -16.53 5.87
CA GLU A 66 -12.54 -17.79 6.61
C GLU A 66 -11.31 -18.61 6.20
N ILE A 67 -10.50 -18.97 7.19
CA ILE A 67 -9.25 -19.71 6.98
C ILE A 67 -9.47 -21.14 7.45
N GLU A 68 -9.73 -22.01 6.49
CA GLU A 68 -9.89 -23.45 6.74
C GLU A 68 -8.54 -24.16 6.72
N GLY A 69 -8.22 -24.88 7.81
CA GLY A 69 -6.99 -25.65 7.94
C GLY A 69 -5.71 -24.80 7.96
N ARG A 70 -4.57 -25.42 7.61
CA ARG A 70 -3.22 -24.81 7.71
C ARG A 70 -2.74 -24.11 6.44
N ARG A 71 -3.61 -23.39 5.72
CA ARG A 71 -3.15 -22.65 4.53
C ARG A 71 -2.48 -21.34 4.95
N PHE A 72 -1.15 -21.31 4.88
CA PHE A 72 -0.30 -20.15 5.20
C PHE A 72 -0.19 -19.12 4.07
N ALA A 73 -1.17 -19.04 3.17
CA ALA A 73 -1.13 -18.04 2.10
C ALA A 73 -1.46 -16.66 2.71
N PRO A 74 -0.62 -15.64 2.51
CA PRO A 74 -0.92 -14.30 3.02
C PRO A 74 -2.18 -13.75 2.35
N LEU A 75 -3.04 -13.13 3.16
CA LEU A 75 -4.20 -12.40 2.65
C LEU A 75 -3.72 -11.03 2.18
N VAL A 76 -4.03 -10.68 0.94
CA VAL A 76 -3.70 -9.37 0.37
C VAL A 76 -5.00 -8.61 0.15
N VAL A 77 -5.17 -7.49 0.84
CA VAL A 77 -6.41 -6.71 0.86
C VAL A 77 -6.09 -5.27 0.51
N GLU A 78 -6.80 -4.71 -0.47
CA GLU A 78 -6.74 -3.28 -0.79
C GLU A 78 -7.73 -2.53 0.11
N LEU A 79 -7.25 -1.49 0.77
CA LEU A 79 -8.00 -0.71 1.76
C LEU A 79 -7.97 0.78 1.41
N SER A 80 -9.03 1.51 1.72
CA SER A 80 -9.01 2.97 1.67
C SER A 80 -7.98 3.53 2.66
N MET A 81 -7.40 4.69 2.37
CA MET A 81 -6.53 5.35 3.35
C MET A 81 -7.27 5.56 4.70
N GLY A 82 -6.51 5.53 5.80
CA GLY A 82 -6.99 5.83 7.15
C GLY A 82 -6.89 4.66 8.13
N ALA A 83 -7.66 4.77 9.20
CA ALA A 83 -7.62 3.82 10.32
C ALA A 83 -8.48 2.57 10.04
N HIS A 84 -7.88 1.42 10.29
CA HIS A 84 -8.47 0.10 10.16
C HIS A 84 -8.22 -0.74 11.41
N ARG A 85 -8.83 -1.91 11.42
CA ARG A 85 -8.67 -2.89 12.49
C ARG A 85 -8.56 -4.28 11.87
N LEU A 86 -7.60 -5.05 12.35
CA LEU A 86 -7.45 -6.47 12.13
C LEU A 86 -8.06 -7.19 13.33
N VAL A 87 -9.03 -8.07 13.08
CA VAL A 87 -9.65 -8.90 14.12
C VAL A 87 -9.60 -10.35 13.69
N MET A 88 -9.02 -11.21 14.53
CA MET A 88 -9.04 -12.66 14.34
C MET A 88 -9.92 -13.31 15.40
N THR A 89 -10.83 -14.18 14.96
CA THR A 89 -11.75 -14.90 15.85
C THR A 89 -11.73 -16.39 15.58
N ARG A 90 -11.99 -17.19 16.62
CA ARG A 90 -12.23 -18.64 16.52
C ARG A 90 -13.48 -18.99 17.31
N GLY A 91 -14.48 -19.55 16.65
CA GLY A 91 -15.74 -19.93 17.31
C GLY A 91 -16.41 -18.77 18.08
N GLY A 92 -16.25 -17.54 17.60
CA GLY A 92 -16.78 -16.33 18.25
C GLY A 92 -15.90 -15.72 19.35
N VAL A 93 -14.75 -16.33 19.69
CA VAL A 93 -13.77 -15.77 20.63
C VAL A 93 -12.73 -14.95 19.86
N VAL A 94 -12.47 -13.72 20.30
CA VAL A 94 -11.41 -12.86 19.74
C VAL A 94 -10.06 -13.36 20.23
N LEU A 95 -9.19 -13.71 19.28
CA LEU A 95 -7.82 -14.17 19.51
C LEU A 95 -6.79 -13.05 19.28
N ASP A 96 -7.12 -12.10 18.41
CA ASP A 96 -6.30 -10.96 18.04
C ASP A 96 -7.18 -9.76 17.66
N ASP A 97 -6.79 -8.56 18.06
CA ASP A 97 -7.47 -7.28 17.77
C ASP A 97 -6.42 -6.16 17.73
N GLU A 98 -5.99 -5.81 16.52
CA GLU A 98 -4.92 -4.84 16.27
C GLU A 98 -5.45 -3.66 15.42
N PRO A 99 -5.41 -2.42 15.95
CA PRO A 99 -5.63 -1.24 15.13
C PRO A 99 -4.39 -0.91 14.29
N PHE A 100 -4.59 -0.47 13.05
CA PHE A 100 -3.51 -0.01 12.18
C PHE A 100 -3.99 1.13 11.28
N GLU A 101 -3.06 1.94 10.79
CA GLU A 101 -3.32 2.99 9.80
C GLU A 101 -2.64 2.62 8.48
N ILE A 102 -3.26 3.02 7.38
CA ILE A 102 -2.68 2.84 6.05
C ILE A 102 -2.81 4.15 5.26
N ASP A 103 -1.69 4.61 4.73
CA ASP A 103 -1.67 5.76 3.83
C ASP A 103 -1.87 5.33 2.37
N GLY A 104 -2.17 6.31 1.53
CA GLY A 104 -2.33 6.13 0.10
C GLY A 104 -1.06 5.66 -0.60
N GLY A 105 -1.09 4.49 -1.22
CA GLY A 105 0.04 3.89 -1.95
C GLY A 105 0.95 3.02 -1.06
N ASP A 106 0.68 2.97 0.24
CA ASP A 106 1.48 2.20 1.18
C ASP A 106 1.13 0.72 1.18
N SER A 107 2.06 -0.07 1.73
CA SER A 107 1.84 -1.48 2.03
C SER A 107 2.19 -1.77 3.49
N VAL A 108 1.22 -2.29 4.24
CA VAL A 108 1.39 -2.67 5.65
C VAL A 108 1.37 -4.20 5.75
N VAL A 109 2.31 -4.77 6.50
CA VAL A 109 2.37 -6.22 6.75
C VAL A 109 1.97 -6.47 8.20
N LEU A 110 0.94 -7.29 8.40
CA LEU A 110 0.39 -7.64 9.70
C LEU A 110 0.52 -9.15 9.93
N SER A 111 0.59 -9.56 11.20
CA SER A 111 0.64 -10.96 11.59
C SER A 111 -0.47 -11.26 12.58
N ALA A 112 -1.42 -12.10 12.18
CA ALA A 112 -2.54 -12.53 13.01
C ALA A 112 -2.21 -13.86 13.70
N TRP A 113 -2.12 -13.84 15.02
CA TRP A 113 -1.80 -15.00 15.86
C TRP A 113 -2.54 -14.93 17.20
N ASP A 114 -2.66 -16.07 17.89
CA ASP A 114 -3.34 -16.14 19.18
C ASP A 114 -2.52 -15.46 20.27
N GLN A 115 -2.85 -14.20 20.59
CA GLN A 115 -2.14 -13.39 21.59
C GLN A 115 -2.24 -13.93 23.01
N THR A 116 -3.17 -14.86 23.27
CA THR A 116 -3.35 -15.50 24.58
C THR A 116 -2.40 -16.67 24.80
N ARG A 117 -1.75 -17.18 23.73
CA ARG A 117 -0.78 -18.26 23.82
C ARG A 117 0.54 -17.73 24.43
N PRO A 118 1.12 -18.40 25.43
CA PRO A 118 2.43 -18.02 25.97
C PRO A 118 3.49 -17.95 24.85
N PRO A 119 4.36 -16.92 24.85
CA PRO A 119 5.48 -16.84 23.92
C PRO A 119 6.48 -17.96 24.26
N GLY A 120 6.32 -19.12 23.62
CA GLY A 120 7.14 -20.30 23.87
C GLY A 120 6.72 -21.53 23.07
N ASP A 121 5.43 -21.65 22.72
CA ASP A 121 4.89 -22.90 22.17
C ASP A 121 4.74 -22.90 20.64
N GLY A 122 5.08 -21.80 19.97
CA GLY A 122 5.06 -21.74 18.50
C GLY A 122 5.69 -20.46 17.99
N GLN A 123 6.80 -20.61 17.27
CA GLN A 123 7.55 -19.55 16.57
C GLN A 123 8.41 -18.66 17.47
N GLY A 124 9.57 -19.21 17.87
CA GLY A 124 10.73 -18.38 18.21
C GLY A 124 10.99 -17.36 17.09
N ALA A 125 11.20 -16.09 17.41
CA ALA A 125 12.52 -15.62 17.82
C ALA A 125 13.63 -16.07 16.85
N GLY A 126 13.36 -16.11 15.55
CA GLY A 126 14.31 -16.55 14.52
C GLY A 126 14.90 -15.39 13.72
N ALA A 127 15.50 -14.37 14.36
CA ALA A 127 16.35 -13.41 13.61
C ALA A 127 17.31 -12.53 14.44
N ARG A 128 17.14 -12.36 15.76
CA ARG A 128 17.91 -11.34 16.52
C ARG A 128 19.04 -11.84 17.40
N ASP A 129 19.19 -13.15 17.61
CA ASP A 129 20.33 -13.72 18.33
C ASP A 129 20.97 -14.84 17.49
N ARG A 130 21.73 -14.47 16.46
CA ARG A 130 22.91 -15.28 16.12
C ARG A 130 24.06 -14.70 16.93
N PRO A 131 24.60 -15.41 17.94
CA PRO A 131 25.97 -15.15 18.30
C PRO A 131 26.81 -15.43 17.05
N GLU A 132 27.56 -14.42 16.62
CA GLU A 132 28.69 -14.53 15.71
C GLU A 132 29.39 -15.88 15.98
N PRO A 133 29.55 -16.79 15.00
CA PRO A 133 30.26 -18.02 15.24
C PRO A 133 31.69 -17.63 15.60
N ASP A 134 32.02 -17.79 16.88
CA ASP A 134 33.35 -17.73 17.44
C ASP A 134 34.26 -18.56 16.54
N ARG A 135 35.01 -17.84 15.70
CA ARG A 135 35.94 -18.42 14.74
C ARG A 135 37.15 -18.84 15.57
N GLY A 136 36.98 -19.94 16.30
CA GLY A 136 38.03 -20.60 17.04
C GLY A 136 39.19 -20.85 16.10
N GLU A 137 40.29 -20.13 16.35
CA GLU A 137 41.56 -20.37 15.69
C GLU A 137 41.99 -21.82 15.99
N PRO A 138 42.24 -22.65 14.96
CA PRO A 138 42.89 -23.92 15.18
C PRO A 138 44.33 -23.65 15.60
N GLY A 139 44.61 -23.87 16.88
CA GLY A 139 45.97 -23.85 17.42
C GLY A 139 46.90 -24.68 16.55
N LEU A 140 47.87 -24.01 15.93
CA LEU A 140 48.94 -24.61 15.16
C LEU A 140 49.86 -25.38 16.11
N LYS A 141 49.54 -26.66 16.34
CA LYS A 141 50.42 -27.58 17.07
C LYS A 141 51.52 -28.09 16.14
N GLY A 142 52.77 -27.83 16.55
CA GLY A 142 53.91 -28.74 16.42
C GLY A 142 54.41 -29.02 15.00
N HIS A 143 55.42 -28.27 14.59
CA HIS A 143 56.34 -28.68 13.54
C HIS A 143 57.38 -29.65 14.15
N PRO A 144 57.55 -30.88 13.64
CA PRO A 144 58.68 -31.73 14.00
C PRO A 144 59.73 -31.67 12.88
N ASP A 145 60.92 -31.18 13.18
CA ASP A 145 62.17 -31.46 12.44
C ASP A 145 63.31 -31.11 13.41
N ARG A 146 63.99 -32.11 13.98
CA ARG A 146 65.27 -32.69 13.51
C ARG A 146 66.41 -31.69 13.39
#